data_AF-A0A7S3SUB3-F1
#
_entry.id   AF-A0A7S3SUB3-F1
#
_cell.length_a   1.000
_cell.length_b   1.000
_cell.length_c   1.000
_cell.angle_alpha   90.00
_cell.angle_beta   90.00
_cell.angle_gamma   90.00
#
_symmetry.space_group_name_H-M   'P 1'
#
loop_
_entity.id
_entity.type
_entity.pdbx_description
1 polymer ?
#
loop_
_entity_poly.entity_id
_entity_poly.type
_entity_poly.pdbx_seq_one_letter_code
_entity_poly.pdbx_strand_id
1 'polypeptide(L)'
;AALEPHLASVIVPQCKPLSAGETLGCTSPQLGSSVDAVAFVADGRFHPESVMIANPQVPLYRYDPYAKVLTHEIYEHARMHSLRRDAVLAAASAKRWGVVLGTLG
;
A
#
# COMPACT_ATOMS: atom_id res chain seq x y z
N ALA A 1 0.77 20.37 -8.91
CA ALA A 1 1.36 21.04 -10.09
C ALA A 1 0.64 20.69 -11.40
N ALA A 2 0.58 19.43 -11.85
CA ALA A 2 -0.11 19.09 -13.12
C ALA A 2 -1.59 18.69 -12.96
N LEU A 3 -1.94 18.05 -11.84
CA LEU A 3 -3.31 17.59 -11.58
C LEU A 3 -4.18 18.65 -10.87
N GLU A 4 -3.57 19.66 -10.25
CA GLU A 4 -4.27 20.72 -9.50
C GLU A 4 -5.33 21.47 -10.30
N PRO A 5 -5.14 21.79 -11.60
CA PRO A 5 -6.20 22.45 -12.39
C PRO A 5 -7.42 21.56 -12.68
N HIS A 6 -7.28 20.24 -12.51
CA HIS A 6 -8.28 19.25 -12.92
C HIS A 6 -9.03 18.64 -11.72
N LEU A 7 -8.56 18.87 -10.50
CA LEU A 7 -9.08 18.26 -9.27
C LEU A 7 -9.30 19.32 -8.20
N ALA A 8 -10.36 19.14 -7.39
CA ALA A 8 -10.69 20.08 -6.33
C ALA A 8 -9.61 20.17 -5.23
N SER A 9 -8.89 19.07 -4.99
CA SER A 9 -7.77 19.01 -4.06
C SER A 9 -6.77 17.95 -4.50
N VAL A 10 -5.48 18.24 -4.33
CA VAL A 10 -4.39 17.29 -4.54
C VAL A 10 -3.51 17.33 -3.29
N ILE A 11 -3.31 16.17 -2.68
CA ILE A 11 -2.42 16.00 -1.54
C ILE A 11 -1.27 15.08 -1.92
N VAL A 12 -0.08 15.36 -1.41
CA VAL A 12 1.09 14.49 -1.53
C VAL A 12 1.49 14.06 -0.12
N PRO A 13 1.05 12.87 0.34
CA PRO A 13 1.29 12.44 1.71
C PRO A 13 2.78 12.17 1.95
N GLN A 14 3.22 12.27 3.21
CA GLN A 14 4.61 12.01 3.60
C GLN A 14 4.67 11.16 4.87
N CYS A 15 5.39 10.04 4.78
CA CYS A 15 5.77 9.23 5.94
C CYS A 15 7.23 9.48 6.27
N LYS A 16 7.53 10.28 7.31
CA LYS A 16 8.92 10.50 7.72
C LYS A 16 9.60 9.17 8.10
N PRO A 17 10.86 8.94 7.71
CA PRO A 17 11.82 9.90 7.14
C PRO A 17 11.77 10.07 5.60
N LEU A 18 10.85 9.38 4.91
CA LEU A 18 10.74 9.43 3.46
C LEU A 18 10.35 10.82 2.95
N SER A 19 10.67 11.08 1.68
CA SER A 19 10.25 12.30 0.98
C SER A 19 8.74 12.30 0.75
N ALA A 20 8.17 13.49 0.51
CA ALA A 20 6.75 13.58 0.18
C ALA A 20 6.44 12.80 -1.11
N GLY A 21 5.41 11.95 -1.07
CA GLY A 21 5.00 11.09 -2.18
C GLY A 21 5.81 9.79 -2.31
N GLU A 22 6.87 9.62 -1.52
CA GLU A 22 7.64 8.40 -1.49
C GLU A 22 6.93 7.32 -0.64
N THR A 23 7.01 6.06 -1.08
CA THR A 23 6.39 4.92 -0.41
C THR A 23 7.30 3.70 -0.54
N LEU A 24 7.48 2.97 0.55
CA LEU A 24 8.19 1.69 0.59
C LEU A 24 7.20 0.56 0.87
N GLY A 25 7.52 -0.68 0.48
CA GLY A 25 6.61 -1.81 0.72
C GLY A 25 6.39 -2.10 2.20
N CYS A 26 7.29 -1.64 3.06
CA CYS A 26 7.17 -1.69 4.52
C CYS A 26 6.68 -0.39 5.16
N THR A 27 6.44 0.68 4.39
CA THR A 27 6.06 2.01 4.92
C THR A 27 5.13 2.71 3.94
N SER A 28 3.85 2.80 4.29
CA SER A 28 2.81 3.42 3.48
C SER A 28 2.02 4.46 4.29
N PRO A 29 1.54 5.54 3.64
CA PRO A 29 0.74 6.55 4.31
C PRO A 29 -0.63 6.01 4.72
N GLN A 30 -1.12 6.48 5.87
CA GLN A 30 -2.52 6.35 6.24
C GLN A 30 -3.26 7.57 5.67
N LEU A 31 -4.19 7.30 4.78
CA LEU A 31 -4.99 8.29 4.09
C LEU A 31 -6.23 8.59 4.92
N GLY A 32 -6.59 9.87 5.04
CA GLY A 32 -7.81 10.27 5.73
C GLY A 32 -9.07 9.86 4.96
N SER A 33 -10.21 9.85 5.64
CA SER A 33 -11.51 9.54 5.04
C SER A 33 -11.96 10.52 3.95
N SER A 34 -11.29 11.67 3.82
CA SER A 34 -11.55 12.69 2.80
C SER A 34 -10.82 12.44 1.48
N VAL A 35 -10.08 11.33 1.33
CA VAL A 35 -9.36 11.00 0.10
C VAL A 35 -10.24 10.13 -0.79
N ASP A 36 -10.65 10.67 -1.93
CA ASP A 36 -11.54 9.97 -2.87
C ASP A 36 -10.83 8.91 -3.72
N ALA A 37 -9.55 9.12 -4.03
CA ALA A 37 -8.75 8.20 -4.83
C ALA A 37 -7.24 8.44 -4.66
N VAL A 38 -6.44 7.42 -4.98
CA VAL A 38 -4.98 7.50 -5.09
C VAL A 38 -4.55 7.36 -6.55
N ALA A 39 -3.71 8.28 -7.02
CA ALA A 39 -2.92 8.08 -8.22
C ALA A 39 -1.50 7.68 -7.82
N PHE A 40 -1.11 6.43 -8.11
CA PHE A 40 0.20 5.87 -7.79
C PHE A 40 1.03 5.71 -9.06
N VAL A 41 2.27 6.22 -9.09
CA VAL A 41 3.14 6.07 -10.26
C VAL A 41 4.15 4.95 -10.00
N ALA A 42 3.97 3.82 -10.67
CA ALA A 42 4.86 2.66 -10.56
C ALA A 42 4.66 1.63 -11.68
N ASP A 43 5.74 0.94 -12.02
CA ASP A 43 5.78 -0.22 -12.93
C ASP A 43 5.52 -1.56 -12.22
N GLY A 44 5.65 -1.60 -10.88
CA GLY A 44 5.36 -2.76 -10.05
C GLY A 44 4.14 -2.60 -9.13
N ARG A 45 3.72 -3.71 -8.50
CA ARG A 45 2.53 -3.76 -7.63
C ARG A 45 2.81 -3.81 -6.12
N PHE A 46 4.01 -4.20 -5.70
CA PHE A 46 4.31 -4.41 -4.28
C PHE A 46 4.13 -3.15 -3.40
N HIS A 47 4.60 -1.99 -3.87
CA HIS A 47 4.42 -0.70 -3.17
C HIS A 47 2.96 -0.20 -3.18
N PRO A 48 2.23 -0.22 -4.32
CA PRO A 48 0.79 0.04 -4.32
C PRO A 48 0.00 -0.89 -3.40
N GLU A 49 0.36 -2.18 -3.33
CA GLU A 49 -0.32 -3.15 -2.46
C GLU A 49 -0.23 -2.77 -0.99
N SER A 50 0.92 -2.29 -0.51
CA SER A 50 1.05 -1.84 0.88
C SER A 50 0.16 -0.62 1.19
N VAL A 51 -0.04 0.28 0.22
CA VAL A 51 -1.00 1.40 0.34
C VAL A 51 -2.44 0.89 0.38
N MET A 52 -2.80 -0.05 -0.49
CA MET A 52 -4.15 -0.63 -0.49
C MET A 52 -4.45 -1.36 0.82
N ILE A 53 -3.49 -2.15 1.33
CA ILE A 53 -3.61 -2.85 2.64
C ILE A 53 -3.86 -1.85 3.78
N ALA A 54 -3.15 -0.72 3.78
CA ALA A 54 -3.30 0.30 4.81
C ALA A 54 -4.59 1.12 4.67
N ASN A 55 -5.16 1.20 3.45
CA ASN A 55 -6.28 2.08 3.10
C ASN A 55 -7.36 1.33 2.29
N PRO A 56 -8.02 0.30 2.86
CA PRO A 56 -8.87 -0.63 2.12
C PRO A 56 -10.09 0.00 1.43
N GLN A 57 -10.49 1.20 1.83
CA GLN A 57 -11.68 1.88 1.32
C GLN A 57 -11.37 2.93 0.24
N VAL A 58 -10.08 3.21 -0.02
CA VAL A 58 -9.68 4.23 -0.99
C VAL A 58 -9.27 3.55 -2.30
N PRO A 59 -9.94 3.83 -3.43
CA PRO A 59 -9.56 3.25 -4.71
C PRO A 59 -8.18 3.74 -5.15
N LEU A 60 -7.37 2.82 -5.66
CA LEU A 60 -6.01 3.11 -6.13
C LEU A 60 -5.90 2.88 -7.64
N TYR A 61 -5.45 3.91 -8.35
CA TYR A 61 -5.11 3.84 -9.75
C TYR A 61 -3.60 3.88 -9.92
N ARG A 62 -3.02 2.85 -10.53
CA ARG A 62 -1.59 2.79 -10.82
C ARG A 62 -1.32 3.18 -12.26
N TYR A 63 -0.51 4.21 -12.43
CA TYR A 63 0.06 4.61 -13.72
C TYR A 63 1.47 4.02 -13.86
N ASP A 64 1.65 3.19 -14.88
CA ASP A 64 2.96 2.69 -15.29
C ASP A 64 3.61 3.72 -16.25
N PRO A 65 4.72 4.38 -15.86
CA PRO A 65 5.34 5.40 -16.70
C PRO A 65 6.05 4.84 -17.94
N TYR A 66 6.42 3.56 -17.95
CA TYR A 66 7.08 2.93 -19.10
C TYR A 66 6.05 2.45 -20.12
N ALA A 67 5.04 1.71 -19.65
CA ALA A 67 3.96 1.22 -20.51
C ALA A 67 2.97 2.33 -20.89
N LYS A 68 2.94 3.44 -20.14
CA LYS A 68 1.96 4.54 -20.26
C LYS A 68 0.51 4.06 -20.08
N VAL A 69 0.32 3.11 -19.17
CA VAL A 69 -0.99 2.50 -18.89
C VAL A 69 -1.44 2.90 -17.49
N LEU A 70 -2.69 3.37 -17.37
CA LEU A 70 -3.38 3.55 -16.10
C LEU A 70 -4.26 2.34 -15.82
N THR A 71 -4.13 1.76 -14.64
CA THR A 71 -4.90 0.59 -14.19
C THR A 71 -5.58 0.88 -12.87
N HIS A 72 -6.80 0.39 -12.69
CA HIS A 72 -7.46 0.36 -11.38
C HIS A 72 -6.98 -0.91 -10.65
N GLU A 73 -6.30 -0.73 -9.52
CA GLU A 73 -5.73 -1.81 -8.74
C GLU A 73 -6.70 -2.26 -7.65
N ILE A 74 -6.82 -3.57 -7.46
CA ILE A 74 -7.70 -4.18 -6.45
C ILE A 74 -6.85 -5.10 -5.58
N TYR A 75 -7.13 -5.06 -4.28
CA TYR A 75 -6.51 -5.94 -3.30
C TYR A 75 -7.58 -6.74 -2.53
N GLU A 76 -7.45 -8.07 -2.54
CA GLU A 76 -8.37 -8.99 -1.88
C GLU A 76 -8.16 -9.05 -0.36
N HIS A 77 -8.61 -8.02 0.36
CA HIS A 77 -8.46 -7.90 1.81
C HIS A 77 -9.02 -9.10 2.59
N ALA A 78 -10.20 -9.58 2.21
CA ALA A 78 -10.83 -10.74 2.87
C ALA A 78 -9.96 -12.00 2.73
N ARG A 79 -9.42 -12.24 1.54
CA ARG A 79 -8.50 -13.36 1.27
C ARG A 79 -7.19 -13.22 2.04
N MET A 80 -6.63 -12.00 2.05
CA MET A 80 -5.43 -11.65 2.81
C MET A 80 -5.58 -11.97 4.30
N HIS A 81 -6.71 -11.59 4.90
CA HIS A 81 -7.03 -11.87 6.30
C HIS A 81 -7.29 -13.36 6.58
N SER A 82 -8.00 -14.04 5.68
CA SER A 82 -8.27 -15.49 5.82
C SER A 82 -6.96 -16.29 5.86
N LEU A 83 -6.08 -16.08 4.88
CA LEU A 83 -4.80 -16.78 4.79
C LEU A 83 -3.92 -16.57 6.03
N ARG A 84 -3.86 -15.32 6.55
CA ARG A 84 -3.11 -15.00 7.77
C ARG A 84 -3.74 -15.65 9.00
N ARG A 85 -5.06 -15.67 9.10
CA ARG A 85 -5.77 -16.34 10.19
C ARG A 85 -5.47 -17.83 10.21
N ASP A 86 -5.51 -18.49 9.05
CA ASP A 86 -5.22 -19.92 8.93
C ASP A 86 -3.78 -20.24 9.36
N ALA A 87 -2.81 -19.41 8.95
CA ALA A 87 -1.42 -19.54 9.38
C ALA A 87 -1.26 -19.36 10.90
N VAL A 88 -1.95 -18.39 11.51
CA VAL A 88 -1.93 -18.17 12.96
C VAL A 88 -2.55 -19.37 13.69
N LEU A 89 -3.68 -19.89 13.21
CA LEU A 89 -4.34 -21.06 13.81
C LEU A 89 -3.48 -22.32 13.71
N ALA A 90 -2.83 -22.56 12.57
CA ALA A 90 -1.92 -23.68 12.39
C ALA A 90 -0.70 -23.59 13.34
N ALA A 91 -0.21 -22.38 13.62
CA ALA A 91 0.91 -22.16 14.53
C ALA A 91 0.50 -22.12 16.02
N ALA A 92 -0.79 -22.02 16.35
CA ALA A 92 -1.26 -21.76 17.71
C ALA A 92 -0.86 -22.84 18.73
N SER A 93 -0.72 -24.10 18.30
CA SER A 93 -0.29 -25.21 19.18
C SER A 93 1.24 -25.38 19.26
N ALA A 94 2.03 -24.50 18.65
CA ALA A 94 3.48 -24.60 18.67
C ALA A 94 4.04 -24.37 20.08
N LYS A 95 4.91 -25.29 20.52
CA LYS A 95 5.58 -25.22 21.84
C LYS A 95 6.92 -24.49 21.81
N ARG A 96 7.45 -24.20 20.62
CA ARG A 96 8.77 -23.60 20.39
C ARG A 96 8.66 -22.60 19.25
N TRP A 97 9.28 -21.44 19.44
CA TRP A 97 9.24 -20.32 18.51
C TRP A 97 10.65 -19.85 18.20
N GLY A 98 10.90 -19.54 16.93
CA GLY A 98 12.10 -18.85 16.47
C GLY A 98 11.73 -17.45 16.02
N VAL A 99 12.53 -16.46 16.42
CA VAL A 99 12.38 -15.08 15.96
C VAL A 99 13.49 -14.81 14.95
N VAL A 100 13.10 -14.52 13.71
CA VAL A 100 14.04 -14.17 12.64
C VAL A 100 14.20 -12.65 12.62
N LEU A 101 15.43 -12.17 12.78
CA LEU A 101 15.78 -10.76 12.72
C LEU A 101 16.72 -10.49 11.54
N GLY A 102 16.43 -9.46 10.76
CA GLY A 102 17.38 -8.93 9.77
C GLY A 102 18.39 -8.02 10.44
N THR A 103 19.66 -8.10 10.06
CA THR A 103 20.73 -7.22 10.55
C THR A 103 20.97 -6.00 9.66
N LEU A 104 20.14 -5.81 8.63
CA LEU A 104 20.24 -4.70 7.67
C LEU A 104 19.44 -3.50 8.18
N GLY A 105 20.12 -2.35 8.27
CA GLY A 105 19.58 -1.04 8.62
C GLY A 105 20.44 0.05 8.00
#